data_AF-A7MFA9-F1
#
_entry.id   AF-A7MFA9-F1
#
_cell.length_a   1.000
_cell.length_b   1.000
_cell.length_c   1.000
_cell.angle_alpha   90.00
_cell.angle_beta   90.00
_cell.angle_gamma   90.00
#
_symmetry.space_group_name_H-M   'P 1'
#
loop_
_entity.id
_entity.type
_entity.pdbx_description
1 polymer ?
#
loop_
_entity_poly.entity_id
_entity_poly.type
_entity_poly.pdbx_seq_one_letter_code
_entity_poly.pdbx_strand_id
1 'polypeptide(L)'
;MVFDHKNAEAEVVKRWRNLIKKDYPLIIEGVWDGEIDSKVCSINYIKKHIENLKKTNLEISFTCNEAEVNINKIVQFLMSLICNKEGVYASINTNGYWNANKNVFPDRMYVGWMIYIPAIILPDLITEASKVIPVVVAEKQKGTIVISTDEIFDGNNIEHIRKANDIEIRLLDLGLLPLMTEL
;
A
#
# COMPACT_ATOMS: atom_id res chain seq x y z
N MET A 1 17.02 9.56 -19.06
CA MET A 1 16.94 8.69 -17.87
C MET A 1 15.96 9.37 -16.91
N VAL A 2 15.38 8.69 -15.91
CA VAL A 2 14.34 9.33 -15.06
C VAL A 2 14.97 10.04 -13.85
N PHE A 3 16.00 9.43 -13.26
CA PHE A 3 16.68 9.93 -12.06
C PHE A 3 18.20 9.99 -12.23
N ASP A 4 18.85 11.01 -11.67
CA ASP A 4 20.30 11.23 -11.66
C ASP A 4 20.96 10.72 -10.35
N HIS A 5 20.69 9.47 -9.95
CA HIS A 5 21.11 8.85 -8.67
C HIS A 5 20.67 9.58 -7.38
N LYS A 6 20.26 10.86 -7.44
CA LYS A 6 19.82 11.66 -6.29
C LYS A 6 18.44 12.27 -6.49
N ASN A 7 18.13 12.75 -7.69
CA ASN A 7 16.91 13.47 -7.99
C ASN A 7 16.31 13.02 -9.32
N ALA A 8 15.05 13.36 -9.57
CA ALA A 8 14.49 13.26 -10.91
C ALA A 8 15.12 14.31 -11.83
N GLU A 9 15.41 13.97 -13.08
CA GLU A 9 15.96 14.91 -14.05
C GLU A 9 15.04 16.13 -14.23
N ALA A 10 15.61 17.34 -14.38
CA ALA A 10 14.83 18.58 -14.40
C ALA A 10 13.74 18.62 -15.49
N GLU A 11 14.03 18.09 -16.68
CA GLU A 11 13.05 18.00 -17.78
C GLU A 11 11.92 17.00 -17.45
N VAL A 12 12.21 15.92 -16.73
CA VAL A 12 11.19 14.96 -16.26
C VAL A 12 10.28 15.63 -15.24
N VAL A 13 10.85 16.34 -14.26
CA VAL A 13 10.08 17.11 -13.27
C VAL A 13 9.19 18.15 -13.94
N LYS A 14 9.73 18.87 -14.93
CA LYS A 14 8.98 19.88 -15.71
C LYS A 14 7.82 19.23 -16.47
N ARG A 15 8.05 18.08 -17.11
CA ARG A 15 7.01 17.30 -17.80
C ARG A 15 5.89 16.91 -16.84
N TRP A 16 6.20 16.30 -15.70
CA TRP A 16 5.19 15.90 -14.71
C TRP A 16 4.44 17.10 -14.11
N ARG A 17 5.11 18.20 -13.79
CA ARG A 17 4.44 19.43 -13.33
C ARG A 17 3.45 19.96 -14.36
N ASN A 18 3.81 19.94 -15.64
CA ASN A 18 2.90 20.37 -16.71
C ASN A 18 1.69 19.45 -16.87
N LEU A 19 1.86 18.14 -16.62
CA LEU A 19 0.78 17.17 -16.66
C LEU A 19 -0.20 17.34 -15.49
N ILE A 20 0.31 17.50 -14.27
CA ILE A 20 -0.49 17.71 -13.05
C ILE A 20 -1.28 19.02 -13.10
N LYS A 21 -0.73 20.06 -13.74
CA LYS A 21 -1.39 21.37 -13.90
C LYS A 21 -2.55 21.37 -14.87
N LYS A 22 -2.63 20.39 -15.76
CA LYS A 22 -3.76 20.30 -16.68
C LYS A 22 -4.97 19.79 -15.89
N ASP A 23 -6.11 20.40 -16.13
CA ASP A 23 -7.38 20.04 -15.48
C ASP A 23 -7.99 18.79 -16.16
N TYR A 24 -7.23 17.70 -16.20
CA TYR A 24 -7.69 16.42 -16.73
C TYR A 24 -8.35 15.60 -15.61
N PRO A 25 -9.48 14.93 -15.92
CA PRO A 25 -10.19 14.10 -14.97
C PRO A 25 -9.40 12.86 -14.52
N LEU A 26 -8.39 12.45 -15.29
CA LEU A 26 -7.56 11.28 -15.05
C LEU A 26 -6.09 11.60 -15.34
N ILE A 27 -5.22 11.32 -14.37
CA ILE A 27 -3.76 11.30 -14.54
C ILE A 27 -3.26 9.93 -14.10
N ILE A 28 -2.54 9.24 -14.97
CA ILE A 28 -1.82 8.00 -14.68
C ILE A 28 -0.40 8.18 -15.19
N GLU A 29 0.56 8.28 -14.27
CA GLU A 29 1.97 8.47 -14.59
C GLU A 29 2.79 7.40 -13.88
N GLY A 30 3.63 6.69 -14.63
CA GLY A 30 4.40 5.56 -14.13
C GLY A 30 5.88 5.67 -14.42
N VAL A 31 6.68 5.09 -13.54
CA VAL A 31 8.10 4.78 -13.79
C VAL A 31 8.30 3.29 -13.60
N TRP A 32 9.15 2.70 -14.42
CA TRP A 32 9.58 1.31 -14.30
C TRP A 32 11.10 1.25 -14.41
N ASP A 33 11.69 0.17 -13.91
CA ASP A 33 13.13 -0.02 -13.82
C ASP A 33 13.85 -0.24 -15.16
N GLY A 34 13.11 -0.50 -16.24
CA GLY A 34 13.68 -0.72 -17.56
C GLY A 34 14.11 -2.16 -17.81
N GLU A 35 13.90 -3.07 -16.85
CA GLU A 35 14.34 -4.46 -16.92
C GLU A 35 13.41 -5.30 -17.80
N ILE A 36 14.00 -6.07 -18.72
CA ILE A 36 13.26 -6.87 -19.71
C ILE A 36 13.00 -8.30 -19.18
N ASP A 37 13.56 -8.63 -18.02
CA ASP A 37 13.40 -9.95 -17.40
C ASP A 37 12.09 -10.05 -16.59
N SER A 38 11.92 -11.16 -15.87
CA SER A 38 10.74 -11.38 -15.02
C SER A 38 10.74 -10.55 -13.73
N LYS A 39 11.81 -9.80 -13.43
CA LYS A 39 11.96 -8.97 -12.23
C LYS A 39 11.62 -7.52 -12.56
N VAL A 40 10.34 -7.27 -12.81
CA VAL A 40 9.85 -5.92 -13.11
C VAL A 40 9.51 -5.20 -11.81
N CYS A 41 10.01 -3.97 -11.65
CA CYS A 41 9.58 -3.01 -10.64
C CYS A 41 8.96 -1.77 -11.29
N SER A 42 7.81 -1.34 -10.77
CA SER A 42 7.12 -0.14 -11.23
C SER A 42 6.48 0.62 -10.07
N ILE A 43 6.36 1.94 -10.28
CA ILE A 43 5.63 2.85 -9.40
C ILE A 43 4.70 3.67 -10.28
N ASN A 44 3.40 3.61 -9.99
CA ASN A 44 2.36 4.34 -10.71
C ASN A 44 1.66 5.33 -9.78
N TYR A 45 1.67 6.60 -10.17
CA TYR A 45 0.87 7.66 -9.58
C TYR A 45 -0.44 7.80 -10.34
N ILE A 46 -1.55 7.71 -9.62
CA ILE A 46 -2.89 7.69 -10.19
C ILE A 46 -3.73 8.76 -9.50
N LYS A 47 -4.29 9.69 -10.26
CA LYS A 47 -5.29 10.66 -9.82
C LYS A 47 -6.54 10.47 -10.67
N LYS A 48 -7.62 9.98 -10.05
CA LYS A 48 -8.88 9.58 -10.73
C LYS A 48 -10.09 10.43 -10.36
N HIS A 49 -9.99 11.28 -9.32
CA HIS A 49 -11.16 11.94 -8.74
C HIS A 49 -11.32 13.36 -9.28
N ILE A 50 -12.33 13.53 -10.14
CA ILE A 50 -12.74 14.82 -10.69
C ILE A 50 -13.26 15.74 -9.58
N GLU A 51 -14.00 15.18 -8.62
CA GLU A 51 -14.66 15.93 -7.54
C GLU A 51 -13.73 16.22 -6.35
N ASN A 52 -12.65 15.44 -6.18
CA ASN A 52 -11.69 15.65 -5.11
C ASN A 52 -10.25 15.48 -5.62
N LEU A 53 -9.68 16.58 -6.09
CA LEU A 53 -8.34 16.64 -6.66
C LEU A 53 -7.21 16.25 -5.67
N LYS A 54 -7.52 16.10 -4.37
CA LYS A 54 -6.55 15.65 -3.35
C LYS A 54 -6.49 14.13 -3.22
N LYS A 55 -7.47 13.39 -3.75
CA LYS A 55 -7.48 11.92 -3.73
C LYS A 55 -6.53 11.38 -4.79
N THR A 56 -5.50 10.68 -4.32
CA THR A 56 -4.42 10.16 -5.17
C THR A 56 -4.01 8.79 -4.69
N ASN A 57 -3.77 7.87 -5.63
CA ASN A 57 -3.30 6.53 -5.36
C ASN A 57 -1.86 6.40 -5.83
N LEU A 58 -1.04 5.72 -5.02
CA LEU A 58 0.30 5.31 -5.39
C LEU A 58 0.32 3.79 -5.40
N GLU A 59 0.51 3.20 -6.57
CA GLU A 59 0.63 1.77 -6.75
C GLU A 59 2.11 1.43 -6.96
N ILE A 60 2.63 0.51 -6.17
CA ILE A 60 4.01 0.02 -6.29
C ILE A 60 3.93 -1.47 -6.49
N SER A 61 4.54 -1.95 -7.55
CA SER A 61 4.54 -3.37 -7.90
C SER A 61 5.98 -3.79 -8.18
N PHE A 62 6.39 -4.91 -7.61
CA PHE A 62 7.67 -5.52 -7.96
C PHE A 62 7.55 -7.04 -7.90
N THR A 63 8.32 -7.71 -8.75
CA THR A 63 8.45 -9.17 -8.77
C THR A 63 9.86 -9.54 -8.35
N CYS A 64 9.99 -10.39 -7.34
CA CYS A 64 11.27 -10.85 -6.83
C CYS A 64 11.17 -12.32 -6.41
N ASN A 65 12.32 -12.95 -6.21
CA ASN A 65 12.35 -14.30 -5.65
C ASN A 65 11.93 -14.26 -4.18
N GLU A 66 11.24 -15.30 -3.72
CA GLU A 66 10.79 -15.41 -2.33
C GLU A 66 11.98 -15.31 -1.34
N ALA A 67 13.13 -15.89 -1.67
CA ALA A 67 14.35 -15.81 -0.87
C ALA A 67 14.92 -14.39 -0.70
N GLU A 68 14.52 -13.43 -1.56
CA GLU A 68 14.92 -12.03 -1.49
C GLU A 68 13.99 -11.21 -0.56
N VAL A 69 12.82 -11.76 -0.20
CA VAL A 69 11.80 -11.07 0.61
C VAL A 69 12.18 -11.11 2.08
N ASN A 70 12.14 -9.94 2.72
CA ASN A 70 12.36 -9.81 4.15
C ASN A 70 11.30 -8.90 4.77
N ILE A 71 10.53 -9.44 5.72
CA ILE A 71 9.41 -8.75 6.34
C ILE A 71 9.81 -7.41 6.98
N ASN A 72 10.97 -7.34 7.63
CA ASN A 72 11.44 -6.11 8.28
C ASN A 72 11.79 -5.04 7.24
N LYS A 73 12.41 -5.43 6.11
CA LYS A 73 12.68 -4.49 5.02
C LYS A 73 11.39 -3.97 4.38
N ILE A 74 10.37 -4.83 4.23
CA ILE A 74 9.06 -4.42 3.71
C ILE A 74 8.36 -3.45 4.66
N VAL A 75 8.37 -3.72 5.97
CA VAL A 75 7.81 -2.80 6.98
C VAL A 75 8.56 -1.46 6.96
N GLN A 76 9.89 -1.47 6.91
CA GLN A 76 10.69 -0.25 6.81
C GLN A 76 10.40 0.54 5.53
N PHE A 77 10.26 -0.15 4.40
CA PHE A 77 9.87 0.45 3.14
C PHE A 77 8.49 1.10 3.22
N LEU A 78 7.49 0.38 3.73
CA LEU A 78 6.15 0.93 3.96
C LEU A 78 6.18 2.17 4.86
N MET A 79 6.88 2.09 5.99
CA MET A 79 7.07 3.23 6.91
C MET A 79 7.67 4.45 6.19
N SER A 80 8.68 4.25 5.34
CA SER A 80 9.31 5.34 4.59
C SER A 80 8.34 6.08 3.66
N LEU A 81 7.32 5.40 3.14
CA LEU A 81 6.31 5.97 2.24
C LEU A 81 5.21 6.74 2.98
N ILE A 82 4.86 6.30 4.20
CA ILE A 82 3.70 6.82 4.95
C ILE A 82 4.07 7.88 6.00
N CYS A 83 5.28 7.86 6.58
CA CYS A 83 5.61 8.68 7.76
C CYS A 83 5.42 10.20 7.54
N ASN A 84 5.64 10.66 6.31
CA ASN A 84 5.56 12.08 5.93
C ASN A 84 4.20 12.48 5.35
N LYS A 85 3.19 11.62 5.45
CA LYS A 85 1.86 11.89 4.92
C LYS A 85 0.79 11.83 6.02
N GLU A 86 -0.37 12.40 5.72
CA GLU A 86 -1.55 12.42 6.57
C GLU A 86 -2.72 11.78 5.82
N GLY A 87 -3.62 11.10 6.54
CA GLY A 87 -4.80 10.47 5.94
C GLY A 87 -4.50 9.36 4.94
N VAL A 88 -3.32 8.72 5.03
CA VAL A 88 -2.92 7.65 4.11
C VAL A 88 -3.37 6.30 4.66
N TYR A 89 -3.93 5.50 3.77
CA TYR A 89 -4.12 4.07 3.94
C TYR A 89 -3.21 3.35 2.95
N ALA A 90 -2.66 2.21 3.34
CA ALA A 90 -1.78 1.44 2.47
C ALA A 90 -1.90 -0.05 2.75
N SER A 91 -1.91 -0.85 1.69
CA SER A 91 -1.93 -2.32 1.78
C SER A 91 -0.81 -2.94 0.97
N ILE A 92 -0.30 -4.05 1.47
CA ILE A 92 0.68 -4.88 0.79
C ILE A 92 0.08 -6.25 0.64
N ASN A 93 0.08 -6.76 -0.59
CA ASN A 93 -0.35 -8.11 -0.91
C ASN A 93 0.57 -8.70 -1.98
N THR A 94 0.55 -10.02 -2.10
CA THR A 94 1.36 -10.77 -3.06
C THR A 94 0.46 -11.68 -3.89
N ASN A 95 0.98 -12.13 -5.04
CA ASN A 95 0.36 -13.15 -5.89
C ASN A 95 -1.12 -12.88 -6.22
N GLY A 96 -1.48 -11.59 -6.37
CA GLY A 96 -2.79 -11.17 -6.87
C GLY A 96 -3.94 -11.37 -5.90
N TYR A 97 -3.71 -11.42 -4.58
CA TYR A 97 -4.77 -11.55 -3.57
C TYR A 97 -5.99 -10.63 -3.84
N TRP A 98 -5.76 -9.33 -4.01
CA TRP A 98 -6.83 -8.38 -4.31
C TRP A 98 -7.34 -8.54 -5.75
N ASN A 99 -6.44 -8.66 -6.73
CA ASN A 99 -6.79 -8.77 -8.15
C ASN A 99 -7.65 -10.01 -8.45
N ALA A 100 -7.51 -11.07 -7.66
CA ALA A 100 -8.27 -12.32 -7.75
C ALA A 100 -9.51 -12.32 -6.82
N ASN A 101 -9.90 -11.16 -6.29
CA ASN A 101 -11.06 -10.95 -5.41
C ASN A 101 -11.07 -11.91 -4.21
N LYS A 102 -9.92 -12.05 -3.51
CA LYS A 102 -9.82 -12.91 -2.33
C LYS A 102 -10.19 -12.22 -1.02
N ASN A 103 -10.24 -10.89 -1.02
CA ASN A 103 -10.72 -10.07 0.09
C ASN A 103 -12.22 -10.26 0.34
N VAL A 104 -12.65 -10.06 1.59
CA VAL A 104 -14.03 -10.27 2.05
C VAL A 104 -14.98 -9.22 1.49
N PHE A 105 -14.53 -7.97 1.45
CA PHE A 105 -15.35 -6.81 1.08
C PHE A 105 -14.83 -6.17 -0.21
N PRO A 106 -15.51 -6.37 -1.37
CA PRO A 106 -15.03 -5.88 -2.67
C PRO A 106 -14.95 -4.35 -2.79
N ASP A 107 -15.75 -3.62 -2.01
CA ASP A 107 -15.88 -2.16 -2.03
C ASP A 107 -15.04 -1.46 -0.95
N ARG A 108 -14.36 -2.22 -0.11
CA ARG A 108 -13.52 -1.71 0.98
C ARG A 108 -12.04 -1.99 0.74
N MET A 109 -11.25 -1.28 1.51
CA MET A 109 -9.84 -1.54 1.66
C MET A 109 -9.60 -3.00 2.11
N TYR A 110 -8.50 -3.61 1.68
CA TYR A 110 -8.17 -5.02 1.93
C TYR A 110 -6.86 -5.15 2.70
N VAL A 111 -6.66 -6.26 3.42
CA VAL A 111 -5.44 -6.47 4.22
C VAL A 111 -4.34 -7.12 3.39
N GLY A 112 -4.60 -8.31 2.82
CA GLY A 112 -3.55 -9.13 2.22
C GLY A 112 -2.46 -9.49 3.24
N TRP A 113 -1.22 -9.12 2.98
CA TRP A 113 -0.13 -9.34 3.94
C TRP A 113 -0.13 -8.32 5.08
N MET A 114 -0.23 -7.03 4.74
CA MET A 114 -0.11 -5.95 5.70
C MET A 114 -1.04 -4.81 5.33
N ILE A 115 -1.62 -4.18 6.35
CA ILE A 115 -2.40 -2.94 6.21
C ILE A 115 -1.86 -1.88 7.17
N TYR A 116 -1.69 -0.65 6.68
CA TYR A 116 -1.49 0.53 7.49
C TYR A 116 -2.81 1.30 7.62
N ILE A 117 -3.18 1.62 8.86
CA ILE A 117 -4.35 2.41 9.21
C ILE A 117 -3.88 3.63 10.02
N PRO A 118 -4.31 4.86 9.68
CA PRO A 118 -3.98 6.08 10.42
C PRO A 118 -4.80 6.20 11.72
N ALA A 119 -4.84 5.12 12.50
CA ALA A 119 -5.52 5.01 13.79
C ALA A 119 -4.67 4.20 14.76
N ILE A 120 -4.84 4.45 16.07
CA ILE A 120 -4.19 3.66 17.12
C ILE A 120 -5.00 2.39 17.33
N ILE A 121 -4.39 1.24 17.01
CA ILE A 121 -4.98 -0.09 17.24
C ILE A 121 -4.14 -0.81 18.28
N LEU A 122 -4.80 -1.26 19.35
CA LEU A 122 -4.16 -2.08 20.39
C LEU A 122 -4.15 -3.55 19.96
N PRO A 123 -3.09 -4.32 20.26
CA PRO A 123 -3.01 -5.73 19.90
C PRO A 123 -4.22 -6.56 20.38
N ASP A 124 -4.70 -6.31 21.60
CA ASP A 124 -5.84 -7.03 22.18
C ASP A 124 -7.17 -6.81 21.42
N LEU A 125 -7.26 -5.75 20.62
CA LEU A 125 -8.44 -5.49 19.80
C LEU A 125 -8.43 -6.32 18.51
N ILE A 126 -7.31 -6.90 18.10
CA ILE A 126 -7.18 -7.64 16.85
C ILE A 126 -6.27 -8.88 17.02
N THR A 127 -6.76 -9.81 17.84
CA THR A 127 -6.05 -11.04 18.20
C THR A 127 -5.77 -11.97 17.02
N GLU A 128 -6.47 -11.77 15.90
CA GLU A 128 -6.31 -12.47 14.63
C GLU A 128 -5.01 -12.06 13.90
N ALA A 129 -4.45 -10.88 14.23
CA ALA A 129 -3.23 -10.40 13.64
C ALA A 129 -1.99 -11.11 14.22
N SER A 130 -1.06 -11.47 13.33
CA SER A 130 0.25 -11.99 13.72
C SER A 130 1.08 -10.93 14.44
N LYS A 131 1.04 -9.69 13.94
CA LYS A 131 1.72 -8.54 14.54
C LYS A 131 0.91 -7.27 14.38
N VAL A 132 1.02 -6.40 15.38
CA VAL A 132 0.43 -5.07 15.41
C VAL A 132 1.55 -4.09 15.76
N ILE A 133 2.02 -3.33 14.77
CA ILE A 133 3.22 -2.49 14.85
C ILE A 133 2.80 -1.01 14.89
N PRO A 134 3.05 -0.28 15.99
CA PRO A 134 2.78 1.14 16.04
C PRO A 134 3.73 1.90 15.11
N VAL A 135 3.20 2.86 14.34
CA VAL A 135 3.99 3.76 13.50
C VAL A 135 4.16 5.09 14.24
N VAL A 136 5.36 5.32 14.79
CA VAL A 136 5.66 6.51 15.61
C VAL A 136 6.54 7.48 14.82
N VAL A 137 6.11 8.74 14.72
CA VAL A 137 6.85 9.84 14.09
C VAL A 137 6.91 11.00 15.06
N ALA A 138 8.13 11.50 15.34
CA ALA A 138 8.35 12.59 16.30
C ALA A 138 7.62 12.37 17.64
N GLU A 139 7.81 11.19 18.23
CA GLU A 139 7.22 10.76 19.52
C GLU A 139 5.69 10.61 19.55
N LYS A 140 5.01 10.78 18.41
CA LYS A 140 3.56 10.59 18.29
C LYS A 140 3.25 9.39 17.41
N GLN A 141 2.36 8.51 17.88
CA GLN A 141 1.84 7.43 17.04
C GLN A 141 0.91 8.02 15.97
N LYS A 142 1.28 7.87 14.71
CA LYS A 142 0.48 8.29 13.55
C LYS A 142 -0.51 7.23 13.07
N GLY A 143 -0.30 5.99 13.47
CA GLY A 143 -1.18 4.88 13.09
C GLY A 143 -0.58 3.54 13.47
N THR A 144 -1.09 2.49 12.84
CA THR A 144 -0.71 1.12 13.13
C THR A 144 -0.61 0.31 11.85
N ILE A 145 0.43 -0.52 11.73
CA ILE A 145 0.54 -1.57 10.72
C ILE A 145 0.04 -2.86 11.35
N VAL A 146 -0.92 -3.52 10.71
CA VAL A 146 -1.43 -4.84 11.09
C VAL A 146 -0.94 -5.86 10.07
N ILE A 147 -0.34 -6.94 10.55
CA ILE A 147 0.27 -7.99 9.71
C ILE A 147 -0.51 -9.29 9.89
N SER A 148 -0.92 -9.90 8.77
CA SER A 148 -1.72 -11.13 8.78
C SER A 148 -0.94 -12.39 9.11
N THR A 149 0.33 -12.47 8.72
CA THR A 149 1.19 -13.64 8.97
C THR A 149 2.66 -13.24 9.02
N ASP A 150 3.43 -13.92 9.87
CA ASP A 150 4.89 -13.76 9.97
C ASP A 150 5.66 -14.42 8.81
N GLU A 151 5.00 -15.31 8.08
CA GLU A 151 5.49 -15.94 6.86
C GLU A 151 5.38 -14.97 5.67
N ILE A 152 6.00 -15.34 4.54
CA ILE A 152 5.78 -14.62 3.29
C ILE A 152 4.36 -14.91 2.84
N PHE A 153 3.52 -13.87 2.84
CA PHE A 153 2.12 -14.02 2.44
C PHE A 153 2.04 -14.50 0.99
N ASP A 154 1.01 -15.30 0.71
CA ASP A 154 0.73 -15.81 -0.64
C ASP A 154 -0.78 -15.74 -0.87
N GLY A 155 -1.18 -14.93 -1.84
CA GLY A 155 -2.58 -14.77 -2.26
C GLY A 155 -3.23 -16.02 -2.85
N ASN A 156 -2.48 -17.11 -3.04
CA ASN A 156 -3.00 -18.42 -3.45
C ASN A 156 -3.07 -19.44 -2.29
N ASN A 157 -2.44 -19.15 -1.14
CA ASN A 157 -2.47 -20.03 0.02
C ASN A 157 -3.75 -19.77 0.84
N ILE A 158 -4.59 -20.80 0.99
CA ILE A 158 -5.89 -20.68 1.66
C ILE A 158 -5.78 -20.26 3.14
N GLU A 159 -4.72 -20.68 3.85
CA GLU A 159 -4.52 -20.30 5.25
C GLU A 159 -4.09 -18.84 5.37
N HIS A 160 -3.28 -18.35 4.42
CA HIS A 160 -2.89 -16.94 4.36
C HIS A 160 -4.11 -16.06 4.06
N ILE A 161 -4.92 -16.46 3.07
CA ILE A 161 -6.18 -15.77 2.73
C ILE A 161 -7.11 -15.72 3.95
N ARG A 162 -7.29 -16.83 4.67
CA ARG A 162 -8.13 -16.88 5.89
C ARG A 162 -7.66 -15.89 6.94
N LYS A 163 -6.36 -15.87 7.27
CA LYS A 163 -5.79 -14.92 8.23
C LYS A 163 -6.03 -13.46 7.83
N ALA A 164 -5.85 -13.12 6.55
CA ALA A 164 -6.12 -11.78 6.06
C ALA A 164 -7.62 -11.43 6.17
N ASN A 165 -8.49 -12.35 5.80
CA ASN A 165 -9.94 -12.18 5.81
C ASN A 165 -10.49 -12.00 7.24
N ASP A 166 -9.97 -12.76 8.20
CA ASP A 166 -10.36 -12.62 9.62
C ASP A 166 -10.02 -11.22 10.14
N ILE A 167 -8.85 -10.69 9.77
CA ILE A 167 -8.44 -9.31 10.09
C ILE A 167 -9.33 -8.28 9.39
N GLU A 168 -9.71 -8.49 8.13
CA GLU A 168 -10.64 -7.61 7.41
C GLU A 168 -11.99 -7.51 8.11
N ILE A 169 -12.57 -8.65 8.50
CA ILE A 169 -13.83 -8.71 9.25
C ILE A 169 -13.67 -7.96 10.59
N ARG A 170 -12.59 -8.24 11.31
CA ARG A 170 -12.34 -7.60 12.60
C ARG A 170 -12.17 -6.09 12.50
N LEU A 171 -11.43 -5.61 11.49
CA LEU A 171 -11.27 -4.18 11.24
C LEU A 171 -12.59 -3.50 10.84
N LEU A 172 -13.46 -4.20 10.12
CA LEU A 172 -14.79 -3.71 9.81
C LEU A 172 -15.64 -3.56 11.08
N ASP A 173 -15.65 -4.58 11.95
CA ASP A 173 -16.39 -4.55 13.22
C ASP A 173 -15.93 -3.40 14.14
N LEU A 174 -14.64 -3.06 14.09
CA LEU A 174 -14.07 -1.93 14.80
C LEU A 174 -14.33 -0.56 14.11
N GLY A 175 -14.93 -0.55 12.93
CA GLY A 175 -15.17 0.66 12.13
C GLY A 175 -13.91 1.27 11.52
N LEU A 176 -12.85 0.47 11.37
CA LEU A 176 -11.51 0.90 10.93
C LEU A 176 -11.19 0.54 9.48
N LEU A 177 -12.07 -0.19 8.79
CA LEU A 177 -11.89 -0.59 7.39
C LEU A 177 -12.69 0.32 6.44
N PRO A 178 -12.07 1.32 5.78
CA PRO A 178 -12.80 2.31 5.00
C PRO A 178 -13.32 1.76 3.67
N LEU A 179 -14.36 2.39 3.13
CA LEU A 179 -14.76 2.21 1.74
C LEU A 179 -13.70 2.80 0.82
N MET A 180 -13.47 2.18 -0.34
CA MET A 180 -12.57 2.72 -1.36
C MET A 180 -13.02 4.10 -1.88
N THR A 181 -14.31 4.42 -1.76
CA THR A 181 -14.88 5.73 -2.14
C THR A 181 -14.65 6.81 -1.08
N GLU A 182 -14.36 6.44 0.17
CA GLU A 182 -14.08 7.37 1.28
C GLU A 182 -12.63 7.86 1.23
N LEU A 183 -11.70 7.02 0.77
CA LEU A 183 -10.27 7.30 0.59
C LEU A 183 -9.98 8.38 -0.46
#